data_AF-A0A431KT54-F1
#
_entry.id   AF-A0A431KT54-F1
#
_cell.length_a   1.000
_cell.length_b   1.000
_cell.length_c   1.000
_cell.angle_alpha   90.00
_cell.angle_beta   90.00
_cell.angle_gamma   90.00
#
_symmetry.space_group_name_H-M   'P 1'
#
loop_
_entity.id
_entity.type
_entity.pdbx_description
1 polymer ?
#
loop_
_entity_poly.entity_id
_entity_poly.type
_entity_poly.pdbx_seq_one_letter_code
_entity_poly.pdbx_strand_id
1 'polypeptide(L)' 'MAIPMNTPVTVLLVSGEQVEGEVAMADQSTYLCIRRESETLYLPWSAIKCVRGPSLPERSVGAGYSAGRLPGAT' A
#
# COMPACT_ATOMS: atom_id res chain seq x y z
N MET A 1 7.88 0.75 -10.93
CA MET A 1 8.45 -0.09 -9.84
C MET A 1 7.43 -1.18 -9.58
N ALA A 2 7.76 -2.44 -9.83
CA ALA A 2 6.81 -3.56 -9.72
C ALA A 2 6.89 -4.18 -8.33
N ILE A 3 5.75 -4.38 -7.68
CA ILE A 3 5.65 -5.13 -6.43
C ILE A 3 5.77 -6.63 -6.79
N PRO A 4 6.72 -7.39 -6.24
CA PRO A 4 6.86 -8.81 -6.56
C PRO A 4 5.66 -9.62 -6.06
N MET A 5 5.23 -10.60 -6.85
CA MET A 5 4.16 -11.54 -6.44
C MET A 5 4.61 -12.39 -5.25
N ASN A 6 3.64 -12.85 -4.44
CA ASN A 6 3.84 -13.60 -3.20
C ASN A 6 4.67 -12.85 -2.15
N THR A 7 4.69 -11.51 -2.22
CA THR A 7 5.32 -10.68 -1.19
C THR A 7 4.29 -10.42 -0.08
N PRO A 8 4.60 -10.69 1.19
CA PRO A 8 3.73 -10.29 2.30
C PRO A 8 3.71 -8.77 2.41
N VAL A 9 2.51 -8.19 2.45
CA VAL A 9 2.30 -6.75 2.52
C VAL A 9 1.17 -6.39 3.50
N THR A 10 1.30 -5.21 4.09
CA THR A 10 0.27 -4.54 4.87
C THR A 10 -0.17 -3.30 4.10
N VAL A 11 -1.44 -3.26 3.72
CA VAL A 11 -2.06 -2.14 3.01
C VAL A 11 -2.88 -1.31 3.96
N LEU A 12 -2.56 -0.03 4.05
CA LEU A 12 -3.41 0.95 4.72
C LEU A 12 -4.37 1.54 3.67
N LEU A 13 -5.66 1.38 3.89
CA LEU A 13 -6.69 1.98 3.06
C LEU A 13 -6.91 3.45 3.44
N VAL A 14 -7.46 4.24 2.50
CA VAL A 14 -7.86 5.64 2.76
C VAL A 14 -8.89 5.75 3.88
N SER A 15 -9.72 4.72 4.07
CA SER A 15 -10.69 4.61 5.17
C SER A 15 -10.03 4.47 6.55
N GLY A 16 -8.72 4.20 6.60
CA GLY A 16 -7.97 3.93 7.84
C GLY A 16 -7.90 2.45 8.22
N GLU A 17 -8.62 1.58 7.51
CA GLU A 17 -8.53 0.13 7.69
C GLU A 17 -7.17 -0.40 7.20
N GLN A 18 -6.65 -1.40 7.92
CA GLN A 18 -5.42 -2.09 7.56
C GLN A 18 -5.73 -3.50 7.04
N VAL A 19 -5.14 -3.83 5.91
CA VAL A 19 -5.33 -5.08 5.20
C VAL A 19 -4.00 -5.80 5.06
N GLU A 20 -3.86 -6.92 5.74
CA GLU A 20 -2.69 -7.79 5.62
C GLU A 20 -2.95 -8.94 4.64
N GLY A 21 -1.92 -9.35 3.91
CA GLY A 21 -1.94 -10.52 3.04
C GLY A 21 -0.74 -10.55 2.08
N GLU A 22 -0.79 -11.42 1.08
CA GLU A 22 0.26 -11.56 0.07
C GLU A 22 -0.15 -10.96 -1.26
N VAL A 23 0.79 -10.36 -1.98
CA VAL A 23 0.51 -9.81 -3.32
C VAL A 23 0.23 -10.94 -4.29
N ALA A 24 -1.02 -11.05 -4.74
CA ALA A 24 -1.42 -12.02 -5.75
C ALA A 24 -1.13 -11.50 -7.16
N MET A 25 -1.42 -10.22 -7.39
CA MET A 25 -1.24 -9.53 -8.67
C MET A 25 -1.18 -8.03 -8.41
N ALA A 26 -0.41 -7.30 -9.21
CA ALA A 26 -0.39 -5.84 -9.16
C ALA A 26 -0.44 -5.27 -10.58
N ASP A 27 -1.56 -4.67 -10.95
CA ASP A 27 -1.66 -3.84 -12.15
C ASP A 27 -1.40 -2.39 -11.74
N GLN A 28 -0.24 -1.83 -12.12
CA GLN A 28 0.20 -0.50 -11.63
C GLN A 28 -0.74 0.65 -12.02
N SER A 29 -1.67 0.44 -12.95
CA SER A 29 -2.61 1.47 -13.41
C SER A 29 -3.97 1.36 -12.72
N THR A 30 -4.36 0.16 -12.28
CA THR A 30 -5.76 -0.11 -11.96
C THR A 30 -5.95 -0.60 -10.52
N TYR A 31 -5.27 -1.68 -10.11
CA TYR A 31 -5.53 -2.33 -8.82
C TYR A 31 -4.35 -3.15 -8.27
N LEU A 32 -4.42 -3.42 -6.98
CA LEU A 32 -3.59 -4.38 -6.25
C LEU A 32 -4.47 -5.53 -5.75
N CYS A 33 -4.10 -6.76 -6.08
CA CYS A 33 -4.74 -7.96 -5.54
C CYS A 33 -3.95 -8.49 -4.36
N ILE A 34 -4.65 -8.73 -3.27
CA ILE A 34 -4.08 -9.31 -2.06
C ILE A 34 -4.76 -10.64 -1.75
N ARG A 35 -3.97 -11.71 -1.69
CA ARG A 35 -4.41 -13.02 -1.25
C ARG A 35 -4.31 -13.09 0.27
N ARG A 36 -5.42 -13.44 0.90
CA ARG A 36 -5.57 -13.79 2.31
C ARG A 36 -5.82 -15.29 2.44
N GLU A 37 -5.82 -15.79 3.67
CA GLU A 37 -6.07 -17.22 3.96
C GLU A 37 -7.43 -17.71 3.43
N SER A 38 -8.45 -16.85 3.41
CA SER A 38 -9.82 -17.23 3.03
C SER A 38 -10.29 -16.66 1.69
N GLU A 39 -9.63 -15.64 1.14
CA GLU A 39 -10.10 -14.93 -0.06
C GLU A 39 -9.01 -14.12 -0.77
N THR A 40 -9.31 -13.64 -1.98
CA THR A 40 -8.47 -12.67 -2.68
C THR A 40 -9.21 -11.34 -2.81
N LEU A 41 -8.64 -10.29 -2.23
CA LEU A 41 -9.18 -8.94 -2.27
C LEU A 41 -8.61 -8.15 -3.46
N TYR A 42 -9.50 -7.45 -4.17
CA TYR A 42 -9.15 -6.55 -5.26
C TYR A 42 -9.26 -5.12 -4.75
N LEU A 43 -8.12 -4.45 -4.58
CA LEU A 43 -8.05 -3.10 -4.03
C LEU A 43 -7.64 -2.12 -5.13
N PRO A 44 -8.52 -1.18 -5.54
CA PRO A 44 -8.12 -0.14 -6.47
C PRO A 44 -7.09 0.79 -5.82
N TRP A 45 -6.12 1.29 -6.59
CA TRP A 45 -5.08 2.18 -6.04
C TRP A 45 -5.65 3.42 -5.36
N SER A 46 -6.78 3.93 -5.85
CA SER A 46 -7.48 5.08 -5.26
C SER A 46 -7.98 4.83 -3.83
N ALA A 47 -8.20 3.56 -3.45
CA ALA A 47 -8.59 3.19 -2.09
C ALA A 47 -7.38 2.93 -1.17
N ILE A 48 -6.17 2.87 -1.73
CA ILE A 48 -4.94 2.55 -1.01
C ILE A 48 -4.23 3.84 -0.62
N LYS A 49 -4.01 4.02 0.68
CA LYS A 49 -3.21 5.12 1.22
C LYS A 49 -1.72 4.78 1.23
N CYS A 50 -1.35 3.57 1.60
CA CYS A 50 0.02 3.09 1.45
C CYS A 50 0.10 1.57 1.47
N VAL A 51 1.15 1.02 0.85
CA VAL A 51 1.51 -0.40 0.93
C VAL A 51 2.84 -0.50 1.65
N ARG A 52 2.92 -1.35 2.67
CA ARG A 52 4.13 -1.65 3.44
C ARG A 52 4.50 -3.12 3.24
N GLY A 53 5.78 -3.44 3.16
CA GLY A 53 6.24 -4.82 3.08
C GLY A 53 7.76 -4.91 3.22
N PRO A 54 8.31 -6.05 3.67
CA PRO A 54 9.74 -6.20 3.94
C PRO A 54 10.59 -6.13 2.66
N SER A 55 10.00 -6.42 1.49
CA SER A 55 10.66 -6.37 0.19
C SER A 55 10.27 -5.13 -0.63
N LEU A 56 9.46 -4.23 -0.06
CA LEU A 56 9.13 -2.96 -0.68
C LEU A 56 10.03 -1.88 -0.09
N PRO A 57 10.60 -0.98 -0.91
CA PRO A 57 11.16 0.24 -0.34
C PRO A 57 10.03 0.95 0.42
N GLU A 58 10.37 1.79 1.40
CA GLU A 58 9.43 2.64 2.14
C GLU A 58 8.80 3.74 1.26
N ARG A 59 8.36 3.40 0.04
CA ARG A 59 7.71 4.33 -0.87
C ARG A 59 6.27 4.47 -0.42
N SER A 60 6.08 5.42 0.48
CA SER A 60 4.79 6.07 0.75
C SER A 60 4.15 6.47 -0.59
N VAL A 61 3.18 5.71 -1.07
CA VAL A 61 2.32 6.09 -2.19
C VAL A 61 1.34 7.15 -1.66
N GLY A 62 1.87 8.34 -1.42
CA GLY A 62 1.15 9.45 -0.78
C GLY A 62 1.96 10.75 -0.72
N ALA A 63 3.07 10.87 -1.45
CA ALA A 63 3.80 12.13 -1.61
C ALA A 63 3.09 13.03 -2.64
N GLY A 64 1.87 13.42 -2.30
CA GLY A 64 1.06 14.42 -2.99
C GLY A 64 0.22 15.26 -2.04
N TYR A 65 0.14 14.90 -0.75
CA TYR A 65 -0.39 15.76 0.30
C TYR A 65 0.75 16.06 1.30
N SER A 66 1.29 17.27 1.18
CA SER A 66 2.04 17.99 2.21
C SER A 66 3.09 17.20 2.99
N ALA A 67 4.34 17.27 2.51
CA ALA A 67 5.47 17.53 3.39
C ALA A 67 5.27 18.92 4.06
N GLY A 68 4.28 18.99 4.95
CA GLY A 68 4.02 20.13 5.79
C GLY A 68 5.10 20.16 6.86
N ARG A 69 6.16 20.93 6.59
CA ARG A 69 6.75 21.88 7.53
C ARG A 69 6.40 21.60 9.00
N LEU A 70 7.30 20.96 9.73
CA LEU A 70 7.39 21.13 11.18
C LEU A 70 8.35 22.30 11.44
N PRO A 71 7.87 23.50 11.84
CA PRO A 71 8.73 24.48 12.48
C PRO A 71 8.76 24.17 13.99
N GLY A 72 9.90 23.72 14.49
CA GLY A 72 10.28 23.79 15.90
C GLY A 72 11.79 24.03 15.90
N ALA A 73 12.33 25.22 16.16
CA ALA A 73 12.11 26.11 17.30
C ALA A 73 12.28 25.37 18.63
N THR A 74 13.53 25.05 18.98
CA THR A 74 14.26 25.72 20.07
C THR A 74 15.75 25.46 19.93
#